data_AF-A0A9D0VZP6-F1
#
_entry.id   AF-A0A9D0VZP6-F1
#
_cell.length_a   1.000
_cell.length_b   1.000
_cell.length_c   1.000
_cell.angle_alpha   90.00
_cell.angle_beta   90.00
_cell.angle_gamma   90.00
#
_symmetry.space_group_name_H-M   'P 1'
#
loop_
_entity.id
_entity.type
_entity.pdbx_description
1 polymer ?
#
loop_
_entity_poly.entity_id
_entity_poly.type
_entity_poly.pdbx_seq_one_letter_code
_entity_poly.pdbx_strand_id
1 'polypeptide(L)'
;MLEQLGHWHWWILGVALLILEVFAPGAFFLWLGIAAGVVGLVVYLLPELAWEYQLLLFSILSVISIVVWRRFFRLRAEDTDQPTLNRRGEQYIGRVFTLETPLVNGMGKIRIDDTTWKIEGPDC
;
A
#
# COMPACT_ATOMS: atom_id res chain seq x y z
N MET A 1 25.08 3.09 -32.23
CA MET A 1 25.51 2.42 -30.98
C MET A 1 24.33 1.96 -30.10
N LEU A 2 23.07 2.31 -30.42
CA LEU A 2 21.87 1.81 -29.71
C LEU A 2 21.19 0.60 -30.40
N GLU A 3 21.76 0.06 -31.47
CA GLU A 3 21.09 -0.93 -32.35
C GLU A 3 21.01 -2.36 -31.79
N GLN A 4 21.47 -2.62 -30.57
CA GLN A 4 21.39 -3.95 -29.96
C GLN A 4 20.87 -3.88 -28.52
N LEU A 5 19.66 -3.35 -28.33
CA LEU A 5 18.90 -3.62 -27.10
C LEU A 5 18.33 -5.04 -27.15
N GLY A 6 19.17 -5.99 -26.75
CA GLY A 6 18.79 -7.40 -26.57
C GLY A 6 18.08 -7.66 -25.23
N HIS A 7 17.44 -8.84 -25.11
CA HIS A 7 16.69 -9.30 -23.93
C HIS A 7 17.48 -9.19 -22.60
N TRP A 8 18.80 -9.37 -22.64
CA TRP A 8 19.66 -9.23 -21.45
C TRP A 8 19.54 -7.87 -20.75
N HIS A 9 19.41 -6.78 -21.52
CA HIS A 9 19.27 -5.44 -20.94
C HIS A 9 18.00 -5.32 -20.11
N TRP A 10 16.91 -5.91 -20.58
CA TRP A 10 15.62 -5.91 -19.89
C TRP A 10 15.65 -6.75 -18.62
N TRP A 11 16.33 -7.89 -18.63
CA TRP A 11 16.48 -8.72 -17.44
C TRP A 11 17.39 -8.07 -16.40
N ILE A 12 18.51 -7.46 -16.82
CA ILE A 12 19.38 -6.68 -15.93
C ILE A 12 18.60 -5.52 -15.32
N LEU A 13 17.83 -4.80 -16.13
CA LEU A 13 16.96 -3.72 -15.65
C LEU A 13 15.94 -4.25 -14.63
N GLY A 14 15.28 -5.38 -14.93
CA GLY A 14 14.33 -6.02 -14.02
C GLY A 14 14.96 -6.36 -12.66
N VAL A 15 16.14 -7.00 -12.67
CA VAL A 15 16.87 -7.33 -11.44
C VAL A 15 17.31 -6.07 -10.68
N ALA A 16 17.81 -5.06 -11.38
CA ALA A 16 18.20 -3.79 -10.76
C ALA A 16 17.00 -3.10 -10.06
N LEU A 17 15.82 -3.15 -10.69
CA LEU A 17 14.58 -2.65 -10.09
C LEU A 17 14.18 -3.44 -8.84
N LEU A 18 14.31 -4.77 -8.86
CA LEU A 18 14.09 -5.60 -7.67
C LEU A 18 15.08 -5.29 -6.54
N ILE A 19 16.33 -5.01 -6.87
CA ILE A 19 17.33 -4.58 -5.88
C ILE A 19 16.93 -3.22 -5.27
N LEU A 20 16.48 -2.27 -6.08
CA LEU A 20 16.00 -0.96 -5.60
C LEU A 20 14.79 -1.09 -4.67
N GLU A 21 13.90 -2.03 -4.94
CA GLU A 21 12.75 -2.34 -4.06
C GLU A 21 13.16 -2.70 -2.63
N VAL A 22 14.32 -3.35 -2.45
CA VAL A 22 14.83 -3.72 -1.11
C VAL A 22 15.18 -2.48 -0.28
N PHE A 23 15.70 -1.43 -0.92
CA PHE A 23 16.05 -0.17 -0.25
C PHE A 23 14.83 0.72 0.00
N ALA A 24 13.80 0.60 -0.85
CA ALA A 24 12.59 1.40 -0.79
C ALA A 24 11.34 0.51 -0.97
N PRO A 25 10.90 -0.18 0.09
CA PRO A 25 9.74 -1.07 0.02
C PRO A 25 8.47 -0.27 -0.25
N GLY A 26 7.86 -0.49 -1.41
CA GLY A 26 6.64 0.18 -1.86
C GLY A 26 5.87 -0.58 -2.96
N ALA A 27 6.33 -1.77 -3.31
CA ALA A 27 5.96 -2.61 -4.45
C ALA A 27 6.07 -1.94 -5.83
N PHE A 28 6.42 -0.65 -5.90
CA PHE A 28 6.46 0.11 -7.13
C PHE A 28 7.52 -0.43 -8.10
N PHE A 29 8.74 -0.66 -7.60
CA PHE A 29 9.83 -1.18 -8.42
C PHE A 29 9.64 -2.65 -8.74
N LEU A 30 8.97 -3.41 -7.86
CA LEU A 30 8.53 -4.79 -8.15
C LEU A 30 7.66 -4.86 -9.42
N TRP A 31 6.62 -4.03 -9.53
CA TRP A 31 5.75 -4.00 -10.72
C TRP A 31 6.49 -3.57 -11.97
N LEU A 32 7.40 -2.59 -11.83
CA LEU A 32 8.25 -2.14 -12.94
C LEU A 32 9.22 -3.23 -13.39
N GLY A 33 9.76 -4.01 -12.45
CA GLY A 33 10.62 -5.16 -12.72
C GLY A 33 9.88 -6.30 -13.43
N ILE A 34 8.63 -6.56 -13.07
CA ILE A 34 7.76 -7.51 -13.78
C ILE A 34 7.55 -7.04 -15.23
N ALA A 35 7.24 -5.76 -15.43
CA ALA A 35 7.08 -5.19 -16.79
C ALA A 35 8.38 -5.35 -17.62
N ALA A 36 9.55 -5.06 -17.03
CA ALA A 36 10.83 -5.27 -17.68
C ALA A 36 11.08 -6.76 -18.03
N GLY A 37 10.74 -7.67 -17.13
CA GLY A 37 10.82 -9.12 -17.37
C GLY A 37 9.95 -9.58 -18.53
N VAL A 38 8.70 -9.08 -18.62
CA VAL A 38 7.78 -9.37 -19.73
C VAL A 38 8.33 -8.85 -21.05
N VAL A 39 8.83 -7.61 -21.10
CA VAL A 39 9.44 -7.06 -22.32
C VAL A 39 10.68 -7.86 -22.72
N GLY A 40 11.52 -8.24 -21.77
CA GLY A 40 12.67 -9.11 -22.02
C GLY A 40 12.27 -10.46 -22.60
N LEU A 41 11.17 -11.06 -22.12
CA LEU A 41 10.62 -12.29 -22.68
C LEU A 41 10.08 -12.09 -24.10
N VAL A 42 9.41 -10.97 -24.37
CA VAL A 42 8.93 -10.64 -25.72
C VAL A 42 10.09 -10.46 -26.70
N VAL A 43 11.14 -9.75 -26.31
CA VAL A 43 12.35 -9.57 -27.13
C VAL A 43 13.12 -10.89 -27.31
N TYR A 44 13.07 -11.79 -26.33
CA TYR A 44 13.63 -13.13 -26.48
C TYR A 44 12.89 -13.96 -27.53
N LEU A 45 11.56 -13.84 -27.60
CA LEU A 45 10.74 -14.54 -28.61
C LEU A 45 10.78 -13.86 -29.99
N LEU A 46 10.90 -12.53 -30.02
CA LEU A 46 10.91 -11.69 -31.21
C LEU A 46 12.16 -10.80 -31.23
N PRO A 47 13.33 -11.34 -31.60
CA PRO A 47 14.60 -10.61 -31.55
C PRO A 47 14.72 -9.49 -32.59
N GLU A 48 13.88 -9.50 -33.63
CA GLU A 48 13.82 -8.45 -34.66
C GLU A 48 13.03 -7.20 -34.23
N LEU A 49 12.48 -7.20 -33.01
CA LEU A 49 11.67 -6.09 -32.51
C LEU A 49 12.54 -4.84 -32.29
N ALA A 50 12.24 -3.77 -33.03
CA ALA A 50 12.96 -2.51 -32.93
C ALA A 50 12.85 -1.91 -31.52
N TRP A 51 13.91 -1.24 -31.07
CA TRP A 51 14.06 -0.75 -29.70
C TRP A 51 12.97 0.26 -29.29
N GLU A 52 12.43 1.02 -30.24
CA GLU A 52 11.33 1.96 -30.03
C GLU A 52 10.08 1.22 -29.54
N TYR A 53 9.77 0.08 -30.16
CA TYR A 53 8.63 -0.76 -29.76
C TYR A 53 8.86 -1.43 -28.41
N GLN A 54 10.11 -1.80 -28.08
CA GLN A 54 10.44 -2.35 -26.77
C GLN A 54 10.16 -1.32 -25.65
N LEU A 55 10.61 -0.07 -25.84
CA LEU A 55 10.37 1.02 -24.88
C LEU A 55 8.90 1.40 -24.78
N LEU A 56 8.18 1.41 -25.91
CA LEU A 56 6.75 1.70 -25.93
C LEU A 56 5.97 0.62 -25.20
N LEU A 57 6.29 -0.65 -25.44
CA LEU A 57 5.69 -1.78 -24.74
C LEU A 57 5.98 -1.73 -23.24
N PHE A 58 7.23 -1.45 -22.85
CA PHE A 58 7.61 -1.27 -21.45
C PHE A 58 6.82 -0.14 -20.79
N SER A 59 6.70 1.01 -21.44
CA SER A 59 6.00 2.17 -20.90
C SER A 59 4.51 1.86 -20.67
N ILE A 60 3.86 1.20 -21.63
CA ILE A 60 2.46 0.77 -21.51
C ILE A 60 2.30 -0.25 -20.37
N LEU A 61 3.13 -1.28 -20.33
CA LEU A 61 3.08 -2.31 -19.27
C LEU A 61 3.34 -1.71 -17.88
N SER A 62 4.23 -0.72 -17.78
CA SER A 62 4.54 -0.02 -16.53
C SER A 62 3.32 0.76 -16.03
N VAL A 63 2.68 1.54 -16.90
CA VAL A 63 1.47 2.29 -16.55
C VAL A 63 0.34 1.36 -16.15
N ILE A 64 0.10 0.28 -16.92
CA ILE A 64 -0.91 -0.72 -16.60
C ILE A 64 -0.63 -1.35 -15.23
N SER A 65 0.62 -1.73 -14.97
CA SER A 65 0.99 -2.36 -13.70
C SER A 65 0.75 -1.43 -12.51
N ILE A 66 1.07 -0.14 -12.64
CA ILE A 66 0.79 0.87 -11.60
C ILE A 66 -0.72 1.08 -11.40
N VAL A 67 -1.50 1.13 -12.47
CA VAL A 67 -2.96 1.28 -12.40
C VAL A 67 -3.61 0.06 -11.75
N VAL A 68 -3.18 -1.16 -12.13
CA VAL A 68 -3.63 -2.43 -11.54
C VAL A 68 -3.28 -2.45 -10.06
N TRP A 69 -2.03 -2.16 -9.69
CA TRP A 69 -1.61 -2.05 -8.29
C TRP A 69 -2.48 -1.07 -7.51
N ARG A 70 -2.63 0.17 -8.00
CA ARG A 70 -3.43 1.21 -7.34
C ARG A 70 -4.88 0.78 -7.17
N ARG A 71 -5.47 0.13 -8.18
CA ARG A 71 -6.86 -0.31 -8.11
C ARG A 71 -7.04 -1.49 -7.15
N PHE A 72 -6.20 -2.52 -7.23
CA PHE A 72 -6.34 -3.70 -6.38
C PHE A 72 -5.95 -3.46 -4.92
N PHE A 73 -4.92 -2.65 -4.64
CA PHE A 73 -4.47 -2.40 -3.26
C PHE A 73 -5.24 -1.29 -2.55
N ARG A 74 -5.75 -0.25 -3.23
CA ARG A 74 -6.67 0.71 -2.56
C ARG A 74 -8.00 0.05 -2.19
N LEU A 75 -8.53 -0.83 -3.04
CA LEU A 75 -9.79 -1.53 -2.72
C LEU A 75 -9.64 -2.49 -1.53
N ARG A 76 -8.46 -3.05 -1.29
CA ARG A 76 -8.19 -3.93 -0.14
C ARG A 76 -7.77 -3.22 1.13
N ALA A 77 -7.32 -1.97 1.05
CA ALA A 77 -7.02 -1.18 2.25
C ALA A 77 -8.28 -0.78 3.03
N GLU A 78 -9.45 -0.77 2.38
CA GLU A 78 -10.74 -0.48 3.01
C GLU A 78 -11.41 -1.73 3.64
N ASP A 79 -10.98 -2.93 3.27
CA ASP A 79 -11.50 -4.22 3.76
C ASP A 79 -10.57 -4.83 4.83
N THR A 80 -10.14 -4.01 5.80
CA THR A 80 -9.58 -4.59 7.03
C THR A 80 -10.72 -5.01 7.93
N ASP A 81 -10.72 -6.29 8.32
CA ASP A 81 -11.72 -7.05 9.09
C ASP A 81 -12.08 -6.45 10.48
N GLN A 82 -11.48 -5.32 10.86
CA GLN A 82 -11.71 -4.61 12.13
C GLN A 82 -11.54 -3.07 11.97
N PRO A 83 -12.45 -2.36 11.29
CA PRO A 83 -12.37 -0.90 11.08
C PRO A 83 -12.50 -0.07 12.37
N THR A 84 -12.83 -0.72 13.49
CA THR A 84 -13.09 -0.07 14.78
C THR A 84 -11.89 -0.07 15.73
N LEU A 85 -10.76 -0.70 15.37
CA LEU A 85 -9.52 -0.62 16.16
C LEU A 85 -8.89 0.78 16.15
N ASN A 86 -9.02 1.53 15.05
CA ASN A 86 -8.62 2.94 14.96
C ASN A 86 -9.76 3.91 15.39
N ARG A 87 -10.94 3.36 15.68
CA ARG A 87 -12.14 4.07 16.15
C ARG A 87 -12.65 3.49 17.47
N ARG A 88 -11.74 3.06 18.37
CA ARG A 88 -12.13 2.49 19.69
C ARG A 88 -13.09 3.41 20.45
N GLY A 89 -12.89 4.73 20.34
CA GLY A 89 -13.79 5.72 20.93
C GLY A 89 -15.22 5.70 20.37
N GLU A 90 -15.40 5.38 19.08
CA GLU A 90 -16.74 5.32 18.47
C GLU A 90 -17.54 4.09 18.91
N GLN A 91 -16.87 3.00 19.33
CA GLN A 91 -17.53 1.78 19.84
C GLN A 91 -18.30 2.02 21.15
N TYR A 92 -17.96 3.09 21.89
CA TYR A 92 -18.56 3.43 23.17
C TYR A 92 -19.71 4.45 23.06
N ILE A 93 -19.96 5.00 21.86
CA ILE A 93 -21.06 5.95 21.63
C ILE A 93 -22.41 5.22 21.83
N GLY A 94 -23.28 5.80 22.65
CA GLY A 94 -24.61 5.24 22.96
C GLY A 94 -24.64 4.16 24.03
N ARG A 95 -23.49 3.82 24.64
CA ARG A 95 -23.43 2.93 25.80
C ARG A 95 -23.49 3.73 27.10
N VAL A 96 -24.15 3.15 28.11
CA VAL A 96 -24.23 3.71 29.46
C VAL A 96 -23.26 2.97 30.35
N PHE A 97 -22.41 3.71 31.05
CA PHE A 97 -21.45 3.17 32.00
C PHE A 97 -21.67 3.79 33.38
N THR A 98 -21.43 3.02 34.44
CA THR A 98 -21.49 3.49 35.81
C THR A 98 -20.12 4.02 36.24
N LEU A 99 -20.11 5.17 36.91
CA LEU A 99 -18.89 5.79 37.41
C LEU A 99 -18.46 5.13 38.73
N GLU A 100 -17.22 4.66 38.79
CA GLU A 100 -16.61 4.15 40.04
C GLU A 100 -16.09 5.28 40.94
N THR A 101 -15.79 6.45 40.35
CA THR A 101 -15.25 7.63 41.05
C THR A 101 -16.10 8.86 40.69
N PRO A 102 -16.44 9.72 41.66
CA PRO A 102 -17.17 10.95 41.39
C PRO A 102 -16.39 11.89 40.49
N LEU A 103 -17.11 12.75 39.77
CA LEU A 103 -16.48 13.84 39.02
C LEU A 103 -16.10 14.96 39.99
N VAL A 104 -14.90 15.50 39.84
CA VAL A 104 -14.41 16.61 40.66
C VAL A 104 -14.04 17.76 39.72
N ASN A 105 -14.70 18.91 39.88
CA ASN A 105 -14.55 20.08 39.01
C ASN A 105 -14.89 19.77 37.54
N GLY A 106 -15.95 19.00 37.33
CA GLY A 106 -16.49 18.61 36.03
C GLY A 106 -15.62 17.66 35.21
N MET A 107 -14.55 17.12 35.80
CA MET A 107 -13.66 16.15 35.14
C MET A 107 -13.59 14.84 35.92
N GLY A 108 -13.55 13.74 35.18
CA GLY A 108 -13.40 12.40 35.74
C GLY A 108 -12.58 11.49 34.83
N LYS A 109 -12.29 10.29 35.33
CA LYS A 109 -11.75 9.19 34.54
C LYS A 109 -12.62 7.96 34.75
N ILE A 110 -12.88 7.24 33.69
CA ILE A 110 -13.60 5.96 33.72
C ILE A 110 -12.73 4.89 33.07
N ARG A 111 -12.74 3.69 33.64
CA ARG A 111 -12.11 2.52 33.01
C ARG A 111 -13.19 1.71 32.27
N ILE A 112 -12.98 1.54 30.98
CA ILE A 112 -13.82 0.71 30.12
C ILE A 112 -12.93 -0.42 29.60
N ASP A 113 -13.27 -1.65 30.00
CA ASP A 113 -12.46 -2.85 29.76
C ASP A 113 -11.00 -2.63 30.22
N ASP A 114 -10.03 -2.68 29.31
CA ASP A 114 -8.60 -2.45 29.58
C ASP A 114 -8.14 -1.00 29.31
N THR A 115 -9.07 -0.06 29.09
CA THR A 115 -8.74 1.32 28.70
C THR A 115 -9.29 2.36 29.67
N THR A 116 -8.50 3.41 29.97
CA THR A 116 -8.93 4.54 30.81
C THR A 116 -9.21 5.75 29.95
N TRP A 117 -10.44 6.27 30.04
CA TRP A 117 -10.90 7.43 29.29
C TRP A 117 -11.12 8.62 30.23
N LYS A 118 -10.77 9.81 29.76
CA LYS A 118 -11.12 11.07 30.42
C LYS A 118 -12.55 11.44 30.02
N ILE A 119 -13.34 11.84 31.00
CA ILE A 119 -14.73 12.27 30.80
C ILE A 119 -14.92 13.66 31.39
N GLU A 120 -15.89 14.39 30.84
CA GLU A 120 -16.29 15.73 31.28
C GLU A 120 -17.82 15.75 31.42
N GLY A 121 -18.32 16.36 32.49
CA GLY A 121 -19.74 16.41 32.80
C GLY A 121 -20.03 17.22 34.06
N PRO A 122 -21.31 17.45 34.39
CA PRO A 122 -21.68 18.08 35.65
C PRO A 122 -21.23 17.23 36.85
N ASP A 123 -20.87 17.90 37.95
CA ASP A 123 -20.43 17.22 39.18
C ASP A 123 -21.56 16.33 39.74
N CYS A 124 -21.26 15.05 39.96
CA CYS A 124 -22.17 14.04 40.51
C CYS A 124 -21.44 12.90 41.24
#